data_AF-A0A3Q3FVG2-F1
#
_entry.id   AF-A0A3Q3FVG2-F1
#
_cell.length_a   1.000
_cell.length_b   1.000
_cell.length_c   1.000
_cell.angle_alpha   90.00
_cell.angle_beta   90.00
_cell.angle_gamma   90.00
#
_symmetry.space_group_name_H-M   'P 1'
#
loop_
_entity.id
_entity.type
_entity.pdbx_description
1 polymer ?
#
loop_
_entity_poly.entity_id
_entity_poly.type
_entity_poly.pdbx_seq_one_letter_code
_entity_poly.pdbx_strand_id
1 'polypeptide(L)'
;MVDGTYEAGRTVLAIDFMVFTLRLIHIFAINKQLGPKIIIVERMMKDVFFFLFFLTVWMIAYGVATQALLHPNDPRIDWVFRRALYRPYLHIFGQIPLEEIDSARMPDMNCTNDSEEIILGLRPPCPNVYANWLVILLLVIFLLVTNVLLMNLLIAMFSYTFQVVQGNTDIFWKFQRYNLIVEYHSRPALAPPFIIISHLSQVWKCYFSQLIRPFTNTNWCCIIFRWKA
;
A
#
# COMPACT_ATOMS: atom_id res chain seq x y z
N MET A 1 17.82 23.37 -15.25
CA MET A 1 16.90 22.39 -15.88
C MET A 1 17.36 20.95 -15.65
N VAL A 2 18.67 20.66 -15.61
CA VAL A 2 19.21 19.30 -15.34
C VAL A 2 18.98 18.81 -13.90
N ASP A 3 19.03 19.70 -12.90
CA ASP A 3 18.87 19.30 -11.49
C ASP A 3 17.45 18.78 -11.18
N GLY A 4 16.43 19.39 -11.78
CA GLY A 4 15.04 18.93 -11.63
C GLY A 4 14.82 17.54 -12.23
N THR A 5 15.47 17.23 -13.37
CA THR A 5 15.40 15.89 -13.97
C THR A 5 16.17 14.84 -13.17
N TYR A 6 17.25 15.23 -12.49
CA TYR A 6 18.01 14.32 -11.63
C TYR A 6 17.23 13.92 -10.38
N GLU A 7 16.64 14.89 -9.67
CA GLU A 7 15.80 14.61 -8.49
C GLU A 7 14.54 13.83 -8.86
N ALA A 8 13.90 14.17 -9.99
CA ALA A 8 12.78 13.38 -10.51
C ALA A 8 13.20 11.94 -10.83
N GLY A 9 14.34 11.72 -11.50
CA GLY A 9 14.86 10.38 -11.77
C GLY A 9 15.13 9.57 -10.49
N ARG A 10 15.72 10.21 -9.47
CA ARG A 10 15.97 9.58 -8.17
C ARG A 10 14.67 9.15 -7.48
N THR A 11 13.66 10.00 -7.46
CA THR A 11 12.36 9.69 -6.83
C THR A 11 11.65 8.54 -7.56
N VAL A 12 11.67 8.52 -8.90
CA VAL A 12 11.08 7.45 -9.71
C VAL A 12 11.80 6.12 -9.47
N LEU A 13 13.14 6.09 -9.49
CA LEU A 13 13.91 4.87 -9.22
C LEU A 13 13.68 4.33 -7.80
N ALA A 14 13.48 5.21 -6.81
CA ALA A 14 13.16 4.79 -5.45
C ALA A 14 11.78 4.10 -5.36
N ILE A 15 10.77 4.64 -6.04
CA ILE A 15 9.43 4.02 -6.11
C ILE A 15 9.48 2.71 -6.90
N ASP A 16 10.20 2.69 -8.01
CA ASP A 16 10.39 1.49 -8.84
C ASP A 16 11.03 0.35 -8.03
N PHE A 17 12.05 0.64 -7.22
CA PHE A 17 12.63 -0.34 -6.29
C PHE A 17 11.60 -0.91 -5.30
N MET A 18 10.70 -0.08 -4.75
CA MET A 18 9.61 -0.57 -3.90
C MET A 18 8.69 -1.55 -4.66
N VAL A 19 8.32 -1.25 -5.91
CA VAL A 19 7.49 -2.15 -6.74
C VAL A 19 8.22 -3.45 -7.07
N PHE A 20 9.52 -3.38 -7.40
CA PHE A 20 10.33 -4.57 -7.64
C PHE A 20 10.47 -5.47 -6.41
N THR A 21 10.58 -4.90 -5.22
CA THR A 21 10.60 -5.70 -3.97
C THR A 21 9.24 -6.34 -3.68
N LEU A 22 8.11 -5.68 -3.97
CA LEU A 22 6.78 -6.31 -3.90
C LEU A 22 6.67 -7.52 -4.85
N ARG A 23 7.29 -7.45 -6.04
CA ARG A 23 7.35 -8.60 -6.97
C ARG A 23 8.10 -9.80 -6.39
N LEU A 24 9.08 -9.58 -5.50
CA LEU A 24 9.76 -10.68 -4.80
C LEU A 24 8.80 -11.48 -3.91
N ILE A 25 7.76 -10.85 -3.35
CA ILE A 25 6.74 -11.55 -2.53
C ILE A 25 6.03 -12.62 -3.37
N HIS A 26 5.71 -12.32 -4.63
CA HIS A 26 5.13 -13.30 -5.55
C HIS A 26 6.10 -14.45 -5.88
N ILE A 27 7.41 -14.18 -5.92
CA ILE A 27 8.43 -15.23 -6.07
C ILE A 27 8.52 -16.06 -4.79
N PHE A 28 8.46 -15.45 -3.60
CA PHE A 28 8.46 -16.18 -2.33
C PHE A 28 7.17 -16.96 -2.08
N ALA A 29 6.08 -16.62 -2.77
CA ALA A 29 4.82 -17.39 -2.74
C ALA A 29 4.99 -18.84 -3.23
N ILE A 30 6.06 -19.11 -3.98
CA ILE A 30 6.47 -20.43 -4.44
C ILE A 30 6.94 -21.33 -3.28
N ASN A 31 7.50 -20.74 -2.22
CA ASN A 31 8.14 -21.50 -1.16
C ASN A 31 7.10 -22.27 -0.33
N LYS A 32 7.37 -23.55 -0.05
CA LYS A 32 6.47 -24.48 0.69
C LYS A 32 5.96 -23.91 2.03
N GLN A 33 6.80 -23.15 2.74
CA GLN A 33 6.49 -22.64 4.08
C GLN A 33 5.86 -21.24 4.09
N LEU A 34 6.13 -20.43 3.05
CA LEU A 34 5.72 -19.02 3.00
C LEU A 34 4.54 -18.79 2.05
N GLY A 35 4.40 -19.61 1.00
CA GLY A 35 3.33 -19.52 0.00
C GLY A 35 1.91 -19.58 0.59
N PRO A 36 1.57 -20.60 1.40
CA PRO A 36 0.24 -20.69 1.99
C PRO A 36 -0.11 -19.45 2.83
N LYS A 37 0.87 -18.86 3.53
CA LYS A 37 0.68 -17.65 4.34
C LYS A 37 0.41 -16.41 3.48
N ILE A 38 1.08 -16.27 2.34
CA ILE A 38 0.85 -15.15 1.41
C ILE A 38 -0.57 -15.22 0.80
N ILE A 39 -1.04 -16.41 0.42
CA ILE A 39 -2.40 -16.62 -0.09
C ILE A 39 -3.46 -16.29 0.97
N ILE A 40 -3.19 -16.63 2.24
CA ILE A 40 -4.06 -16.22 3.36
C ILE A 40 -4.15 -14.69 3.43
N VAL A 41 -3.02 -13.98 3.41
CA VAL A 41 -2.99 -12.51 3.44
C VAL A 41 -3.77 -11.91 2.27
N GLU A 42 -3.58 -12.42 1.05
CA GLU A 42 -4.31 -11.93 -0.13
C GLU A 42 -5.83 -12.09 0.02
N ARG A 43 -6.28 -13.21 0.61
CA ARG A 43 -7.72 -13.43 0.85
C ARG A 43 -8.29 -12.53 1.93
N MET A 44 -7.50 -12.23 2.96
CA MET A 44 -7.87 -11.32 4.05
C MET A 44 -7.97 -9.85 3.58
N MET A 45 -7.32 -9.48 2.47
CA MET A 45 -7.38 -8.11 1.94
C MET A 45 -8.80 -7.66 1.58
N LYS A 46 -9.71 -8.58 1.21
CA LYS A 46 -11.12 -8.25 0.96
C LYS A 46 -11.83 -7.79 2.23
N ASP A 47 -11.54 -8.44 3.35
CA ASP A 47 -12.09 -8.06 4.66
C ASP A 47 -11.49 -6.74 5.14
N VAL A 48 -10.18 -6.52 4.88
CA VAL A 48 -9.51 -5.23 5.14
C VAL A 48 -10.15 -4.09 4.39
N PHE A 49 -10.49 -4.29 3.12
CA PHE A 49 -11.08 -3.23 2.29
C PHE A 49 -12.44 -2.80 2.84
N PHE A 50 -13.29 -3.75 3.24
CA PHE A 50 -14.58 -3.46 3.87
C PHE A 50 -14.41 -2.71 5.20
N PHE A 51 -13.44 -3.14 6.01
CA PHE A 51 -13.13 -2.46 7.27
C PHE A 51 -12.61 -1.04 7.06
N LEU A 52 -11.68 -0.85 6.12
CA LEU A 52 -11.09 0.43 5.79
C LEU A 52 -12.15 1.45 5.34
N PHE A 53 -13.21 0.99 4.67
CA PHE A 53 -14.34 1.83 4.29
C PHE A 53 -15.03 2.45 5.53
N PHE A 54 -15.39 1.64 6.54
CA PHE A 54 -15.99 2.17 7.77
C PHE A 54 -15.03 3.06 8.55
N LEU A 55 -13.76 2.67 8.65
CA LEU A 55 -12.73 3.47 9.30
C LEU A 55 -12.58 4.84 8.62
N THR A 56 -12.57 4.88 7.28
CA THR A 56 -12.44 6.12 6.52
C THR A 56 -13.63 7.04 6.73
N VAL A 57 -14.87 6.52 6.67
CA VAL A 57 -16.09 7.31 6.91
C VAL A 57 -16.08 7.90 8.32
N TRP A 58 -15.75 7.08 9.33
CA TRP A 58 -15.66 7.53 10.72
C TRP A 58 -14.55 8.57 10.95
N MET A 59 -13.39 8.33 10.36
CA MET A 59 -12.24 9.22 10.43
C MET A 59 -12.53 10.59 9.81
N ILE A 60 -13.19 10.64 8.64
CA ILE A 60 -13.58 11.90 8.00
C ILE A 60 -14.57 12.66 8.89
N ALA A 61 -15.58 11.97 9.46
CA ALA A 61 -16.56 12.61 10.32
C ALA A 61 -15.92 13.26 11.56
N TYR A 62 -15.05 12.52 12.27
CA TYR A 62 -14.32 13.05 13.42
C TYR A 62 -13.33 14.15 13.04
N GLY A 63 -12.56 13.97 11.97
CA GLY A 63 -11.51 14.89 11.55
C GLY A 63 -12.06 16.23 11.07
N VAL A 64 -13.13 16.22 10.26
CA VAL A 64 -13.80 17.44 9.80
C VAL A 64 -14.47 18.16 10.97
N ALA A 65 -15.16 17.44 11.86
CA ALA A 65 -15.78 18.04 13.04
C ALA A 65 -14.73 18.71 13.96
N THR A 66 -13.62 18.03 14.22
CA THR A 66 -12.53 18.56 15.06
C THR A 66 -11.87 19.78 14.42
N GLN A 67 -11.61 19.74 13.10
CA GLN A 67 -11.06 20.89 12.36
C GLN A 67 -12.01 22.10 12.40
N ALA A 68 -13.32 21.89 12.22
CA ALA A 68 -14.32 22.96 12.26
C ALA A 68 -14.46 23.60 13.65
N LEU A 69 -14.31 22.81 14.71
CA LEU A 69 -14.39 23.30 16.09
C LEU A 69 -13.13 24.08 16.52
N LEU A 70 -11.93 23.58 16.17
CA LEU A 70 -10.65 24.21 16.57
C LEU A 70 -10.24 25.38 15.66
N HIS A 71 -10.38 25.24 14.34
CA HIS A 71 -9.87 26.23 13.37
C HIS A 71 -10.88 26.45 12.22
N PRO A 72 -11.96 27.23 12.44
CA PRO A 72 -13.00 27.43 11.43
C PRO A 72 -12.53 28.24 10.20
N ASN A 73 -11.52 29.10 10.36
CA ASN A 73 -11.13 30.08 9.35
C ASN A 73 -9.72 29.85 8.77
N ASP A 74 -9.21 28.60 8.72
CA ASP A 74 -7.91 28.31 8.10
C ASP A 74 -8.05 28.17 6.56
N PRO A 75 -7.50 29.10 5.75
CA PRO A 75 -7.68 29.09 4.30
C PRO A 75 -6.77 28.08 3.56
N ARG A 76 -5.81 27.47 4.25
CA ARG A 76 -4.80 26.60 3.63
C ARG A 76 -5.31 25.18 3.48
N ILE A 77 -5.71 24.83 2.26
CA ILE A 77 -6.28 23.53 1.92
C ILE A 77 -5.34 22.37 2.30
N ASP A 78 -4.02 22.48 2.04
CA ASP A 78 -3.06 21.42 2.37
C ASP A 78 -2.99 21.12 3.87
N TRP A 79 -3.06 22.16 4.70
CA TRP A 79 -3.05 22.04 6.16
C TRP A 79 -4.38 21.49 6.69
N VAL A 80 -5.50 21.90 6.10
CA VAL A 80 -6.83 21.39 6.41
C VAL A 80 -6.90 19.88 6.14
N PHE A 81 -6.45 19.41 4.97
CA PHE A 81 -6.41 17.98 4.67
C PHE A 81 -5.50 17.20 5.63
N ARG A 82 -4.31 17.73 5.93
CA ARG A 82 -3.39 17.11 6.89
C ARG A 82 -4.00 17.00 8.29
N ARG A 83 -4.72 18.03 8.75
CA ARG A 83 -5.38 18.02 10.06
C ARG A 83 -6.63 17.14 10.09
N ALA A 84 -7.44 17.15 9.02
CA ALA A 84 -8.70 16.42 8.96
C ALA A 84 -8.53 14.91 8.68
N LEU A 85 -7.47 14.48 8.00
CA LEU A 85 -7.26 13.05 7.68
C LEU A 85 -6.06 12.46 8.41
N TYR A 86 -4.89 13.08 8.23
CA TYR A 86 -3.64 12.48 8.68
C TYR A 86 -3.51 12.45 10.22
N ARG A 87 -3.98 13.49 10.94
CA ARG A 87 -3.95 13.48 12.42
C ARG A 87 -4.89 12.45 13.05
N PRO A 88 -6.19 12.38 12.68
CA PRO A 88 -7.07 11.31 13.14
C PRO A 88 -6.53 9.90 12.90
N TYR A 89 -5.88 9.68 11.76
CA TYR A 89 -5.21 8.41 11.48
C TYR A 89 -4.11 8.10 12.50
N LEU A 90 -3.28 9.08 12.89
CA LEU A 90 -2.24 8.90 13.91
C LEU A 90 -2.82 8.67 15.31
N HIS A 91 -3.98 9.25 15.63
CA HIS A 91 -4.65 9.02 16.92
C HIS A 91 -4.99 7.53 17.12
N ILE A 92 -5.33 6.81 16.05
CA ILE A 92 -5.60 5.35 16.09
C ILE A 92 -4.37 4.58 16.59
N PHE A 93 -3.16 5.02 16.24
CA PHE A 93 -1.90 4.41 16.69
C PHE A 93 -1.41 4.95 18.04
N GLY A 94 -2.19 5.80 18.71
CA GLY A 94 -1.87 6.34 20.04
C GLY A 94 -0.94 7.57 20.03
N GLN A 95 -0.65 8.15 18.86
CA GLN A 95 0.09 9.41 18.78
C GLN A 95 -0.88 10.58 18.86
N ILE A 96 -1.17 11.04 20.08
CA ILE A 96 -2.14 12.11 20.32
C ILE A 96 -1.40 13.36 20.85
N PRO A 97 -1.30 14.44 20.07
CA PRO A 97 -0.72 15.70 20.55
C PRO A 97 -1.74 16.46 21.40
N LEU A 98 -1.83 16.12 22.69
CA LEU A 98 -2.77 16.79 23.61
C LEU A 98 -2.46 18.29 23.77
N GLU A 99 -1.20 18.69 23.59
CA GLU A 99 -0.74 20.09 23.67
C GLU A 99 -1.35 21.00 22.58
N GLU A 100 -1.91 20.42 21.52
CA GLU A 100 -2.53 21.18 20.42
C GLU A 100 -4.06 21.10 20.40
N ILE A 101 -4.65 20.26 21.25
CA ILE A 101 -6.10 20.01 21.27
C ILE A 101 -6.70 20.55 22.56
N ASP A 102 -6.03 20.32 23.69
CA ASP A 102 -6.51 20.71 25.00
C ASP A 102 -6.05 22.13 25.36
N SER A 103 -6.99 23.07 25.44
CA SER A 103 -6.74 24.45 25.85
C SER A 103 -6.10 24.58 27.23
N ALA A 104 -6.23 23.59 28.12
CA ALA A 104 -5.58 23.62 29.44
C ALA A 104 -4.07 23.31 29.37
N ARG A 105 -3.60 22.70 28.28
CA ARG A 105 -2.21 22.27 28.07
C ARG A 105 -1.52 22.99 26.92
N MET A 106 -2.24 23.81 26.17
CA MET A 106 -1.68 24.62 25.10
C MET A 106 -0.67 25.63 25.68
N PRO A 107 0.56 25.69 25.13
CA PRO A 107 1.48 26.76 25.48
C PRO A 107 1.00 28.09 24.90
N ASP A 108 1.34 29.20 25.57
CA ASP A 108 1.08 30.54 25.06
C ASP A 108 1.96 30.79 23.81
N MET A 109 1.32 30.93 22.65
CA MET A 109 2.00 31.14 21.36
C MET A 109 1.46 32.41 20.69
N ASN A 110 2.32 33.15 19.99
CA ASN A 110 1.91 34.29 19.18
C ASN A 110 1.12 33.80 17.96
N CYS A 111 -0.20 33.73 18.08
CA CYS A 111 -1.13 33.34 17.02
C CYS A 111 -1.81 34.56 16.38
N THR A 112 -2.35 34.39 15.18
CA THR A 112 -3.05 35.44 14.43
C THR A 112 -4.39 34.93 13.90
N ASN A 113 -5.34 35.84 13.72
CA ASN A 113 -6.64 35.56 13.08
C ASN A 113 -6.70 36.11 11.65
N ASP A 114 -5.69 36.87 11.22
CA ASP A 114 -5.64 37.48 9.90
C ASP A 114 -5.30 36.44 8.83
N SER A 115 -6.17 36.29 7.83
CA SER A 115 -6.03 35.29 6.77
C SER A 115 -4.76 35.46 5.94
N GLU A 116 -4.30 36.70 5.71
CA GLU A 116 -3.11 36.99 4.91
C GLU A 116 -1.83 36.51 5.60
N GLU A 117 -1.68 36.76 6.91
CA GLU A 117 -0.53 36.29 7.69
C GLU A 117 -0.46 34.75 7.74
N ILE A 118 -1.61 34.09 7.79
CA ILE A 118 -1.72 32.62 7.84
C ILE A 118 -1.30 31.99 6.50
N ILE A 119 -1.74 32.57 5.38
CA ILE A 119 -1.40 32.09 4.02
C ILE A 119 0.09 32.22 3.76
N LEU A 120 0.68 33.35 4.14
CA LEU A 120 2.12 33.60 4.01
C LEU A 120 2.97 32.77 4.99
N GLY A 121 2.35 32.12 5.97
CA GLY A 121 3.02 31.23 6.92
C GLY A 121 3.86 31.97 7.98
N LEU A 122 3.60 33.26 8.21
CA LEU A 122 4.32 34.04 9.23
C LEU A 122 3.94 33.59 10.65
N ARG A 123 2.65 33.28 10.87
CA ARG A 123 2.11 32.89 12.18
C ARG A 123 1.02 31.80 12.06
N PRO A 124 0.84 30.94 13.08
CA PRO A 124 -0.22 29.95 13.10
C PRO A 124 -1.60 30.56 13.40
N PRO A 125 -2.70 29.93 12.92
CA PRO A 125 -4.06 30.34 13.25
C PRO A 125 -4.34 30.08 14.74
N CYS A 126 -5.01 31.02 15.41
CA CYS A 126 -5.45 30.81 16.79
C CYS A 126 -6.51 29.69 16.88
N PRO A 127 -6.43 28.80 17.87
CA PRO A 127 -7.48 27.83 18.14
C PRO A 127 -8.68 28.49 18.83
N ASN A 128 -9.89 28.03 18.50
CA ASN A 128 -11.10 28.43 19.20
C ASN A 128 -11.30 27.63 20.49
N VAL A 129 -11.35 28.33 21.62
CA VAL A 129 -11.46 27.70 22.95
C VAL A 129 -12.92 27.47 23.38
N TYR A 130 -13.89 28.05 22.66
CA TYR A 130 -15.32 28.05 23.05
C TYR A 130 -15.89 26.64 23.32
N ALA A 131 -15.64 25.69 22.41
CA ALA A 131 -16.18 24.33 22.48
C ALA A 131 -15.10 23.26 22.67
N ASN A 132 -13.99 23.58 23.37
CA ASN A 132 -12.91 22.61 23.57
C ASN A 132 -13.38 21.32 24.30
N TRP A 133 -14.28 21.44 25.29
CA TRP A 133 -14.83 20.27 25.99
C TRP A 133 -15.47 19.25 25.04
N LEU A 134 -16.12 19.73 23.96
CA LEU A 134 -16.74 18.90 22.95
C LEU A 134 -15.69 18.20 22.08
N VAL A 135 -14.58 18.88 21.76
CA VAL A 135 -13.46 18.29 21.02
C VAL A 135 -12.81 17.16 21.81
N ILE A 136 -12.59 17.35 23.12
CA ILE A 136 -12.06 16.31 24.01
C ILE A 136 -13.04 15.13 24.10
N LEU A 137 -14.34 15.40 24.22
CA LEU A 137 -15.37 14.36 24.22
C LEU A 137 -15.37 13.57 22.90
N LEU A 138 -15.31 14.25 21.75
CA LEU A 138 -15.20 13.62 20.43
C LEU A 138 -13.95 12.76 20.30
N LEU A 139 -12.81 13.21 20.84
CA LEU A 139 -11.56 12.44 20.88
C LEU A 139 -11.74 11.13 21.67
N VAL A 140 -12.34 11.17 22.86
CA VAL A 140 -12.59 9.98 23.68
C VAL A 140 -13.51 9.00 22.97
N ILE A 141 -14.61 9.49 22.39
CA ILE A 141 -15.54 8.64 21.62
C ILE A 141 -14.85 8.06 20.39
N PHE A 142 -14.06 8.86 19.67
CA PHE A 142 -13.30 8.41 18.52
C PHE A 142 -12.37 7.26 18.88
N LEU A 143 -11.56 7.41 19.93
CA LEU A 143 -10.63 6.37 20.40
C LEU A 143 -11.36 5.10 20.86
N LEU A 144 -12.50 5.24 21.54
CA LEU A 144 -13.33 4.09 21.94
C LEU A 144 -13.81 3.32 20.71
N VAL A 145 -14.40 4.01 19.73
CA VAL A 145 -14.93 3.36 18.52
C VAL A 145 -13.81 2.77 17.67
N THR A 146 -12.69 3.48 17.48
CA THR A 146 -11.60 2.95 16.63
C THR A 146 -10.83 1.84 17.31
N ASN A 147 -10.35 2.06 18.54
CA ASN A 147 -9.38 1.14 19.17
C ASN A 147 -10.05 0.01 19.93
N VAL A 148 -11.22 0.24 20.55
CA VAL A 148 -11.92 -0.80 21.31
C VAL A 148 -12.91 -1.58 20.44
N LEU A 149 -13.62 -0.91 19.52
CA LEU A 149 -14.60 -1.58 18.67
C LEU A 149 -13.99 -2.03 17.33
N LEU A 150 -13.57 -1.08 16.49
CA LEU A 150 -13.18 -1.38 15.11
C LEU A 150 -11.91 -2.26 15.04
N MET A 151 -10.83 -1.89 15.72
CA MET A 151 -9.59 -2.67 15.70
C MET A 151 -9.77 -4.10 16.23
N ASN A 152 -10.54 -4.28 17.31
CA ASN A 152 -10.81 -5.60 17.88
C ASN A 152 -11.68 -6.45 16.95
N LEU A 153 -12.65 -5.84 16.25
CA LEU A 153 -13.43 -6.53 15.22
C LEU A 153 -12.55 -6.93 14.01
N LEU A 154 -11.62 -6.07 13.58
CA LEU A 154 -10.68 -6.42 12.50
C LEU A 154 -9.82 -7.62 12.89
N ILE A 155 -9.27 -7.63 14.11
CA ILE A 155 -8.50 -8.76 14.64
C ILE A 155 -9.36 -10.03 14.70
N ALA A 156 -10.62 -9.93 15.12
CA ALA A 156 -11.54 -11.06 15.16
C ALA A 156 -11.83 -11.64 13.76
N MET A 157 -12.12 -10.77 12.78
CA MET A 157 -12.33 -11.17 11.38
C MET A 157 -11.07 -11.78 10.77
N PHE A 158 -9.90 -11.22 11.11
CA PHE A 158 -8.62 -11.79 10.71
C PHE A 158 -8.36 -13.17 11.30
N SER A 159 -8.67 -13.37 12.58
CA SER A 159 -8.54 -14.67 13.22
C SER A 159 -9.49 -15.70 12.59
N TYR A 160 -10.75 -15.33 12.34
CA TYR A 160 -11.73 -16.21 11.70
C TYR A 160 -11.30 -16.63 10.29
N THR A 161 -10.92 -15.67 9.45
CA THR A 161 -10.48 -15.95 8.07
C THR A 161 -9.16 -16.71 8.04
N PHE A 162 -8.23 -16.40 8.95
CA PHE A 162 -6.99 -17.17 9.11
C PHE A 162 -7.28 -18.64 9.42
N GLN A 163 -8.19 -18.94 10.37
CA GLN A 163 -8.54 -20.33 10.72
C GLN A 163 -9.22 -21.08 9.56
N VAL A 164 -10.18 -20.46 8.88
CA VAL A 164 -10.90 -21.06 7.75
C VAL A 164 -9.95 -21.35 6.59
N VAL A 165 -9.03 -20.44 6.28
CA VAL A 165 -8.08 -20.63 5.19
C VAL A 165 -6.98 -21.62 5.58
N GLN A 166 -6.50 -21.59 6.83
CA GLN A 166 -5.53 -22.56 7.35
C GLN A 166 -6.04 -24.00 7.25
N GLY A 167 -7.34 -24.24 7.49
CA GLY A 167 -7.98 -25.55 7.39
C GLY A 167 -7.93 -26.20 6.00
N ASN A 168 -7.70 -25.42 4.93
CA ASN A 168 -7.62 -25.89 3.54
C ASN A 168 -6.20 -25.82 2.94
N THR A 169 -5.19 -25.50 3.74
CA THR A 169 -3.82 -25.21 3.26
C THR A 169 -3.15 -26.37 2.53
N ASP A 170 -3.46 -27.62 2.87
CA ASP A 170 -2.85 -28.80 2.24
C ASP A 170 -3.22 -28.95 0.76
N ILE A 171 -4.45 -28.60 0.37
CA ILE A 171 -4.91 -28.64 -1.01
C ILE A 171 -4.21 -27.53 -1.81
N PHE A 172 -4.16 -26.31 -1.23
CA PHE A 172 -3.49 -25.18 -1.84
C PHE A 172 -1.99 -25.44 -2.03
N TRP A 173 -1.32 -26.03 -1.03
CA TRP A 173 0.11 -26.36 -1.14
C TRP A 173 0.38 -27.37 -2.26
N LYS A 174 -0.46 -28.41 -2.39
CA LYS A 174 -0.33 -29.40 -3.46
C LYS A 174 -0.55 -28.80 -4.85
N PHE A 175 -1.52 -27.89 -5.00
CA PHE A 175 -1.78 -27.20 -6.27
C PHE A 175 -0.64 -26.24 -6.66
N GLN A 176 -0.15 -25.44 -5.72
CA GLN A 176 0.98 -24.52 -5.94
C GLN A 176 2.25 -25.27 -6.32
N ARG A 177 2.54 -26.42 -5.67
CA ARG A 177 3.67 -27.28 -6.03
C ARG A 177 3.58 -27.80 -7.45
N TYR A 178 2.38 -28.20 -7.90
CA TYR A 178 2.19 -28.70 -9.26
C TYR A 178 2.48 -27.62 -10.30
N ASN A 179 1.88 -26.43 -10.16
CA ASN A 179 2.09 -25.31 -11.07
C ASN A 179 3.57 -24.91 -11.15
N LEU A 180 4.27 -24.94 -10.02
CA LEU A 180 5.70 -24.66 -9.98
C LEU A 180 6.51 -25.64 -10.82
N ILE A 181 6.26 -26.93 -10.66
CA ILE A 181 7.00 -27.98 -11.37
C ILE A 181 6.78 -27.84 -12.88
N VAL A 182 5.54 -27.55 -13.30
CA VAL A 182 5.21 -27.31 -14.71
C VAL A 182 5.94 -26.07 -15.26
N GLU A 183 5.94 -24.96 -14.51
CA GLU A 183 6.60 -23.73 -14.93
C GLU A 183 8.14 -23.87 -14.97
N TYR A 184 8.76 -24.50 -13.98
CA TYR A 184 10.22 -24.71 -13.98
C TYR A 184 10.66 -25.69 -15.05
N HIS A 185 9.83 -26.66 -15.41
CA HIS A 185 10.13 -27.60 -16.50
C HIS A 185 10.05 -26.95 -17.90
N SER A 186 9.30 -25.85 -18.05
CA SER A 186 9.22 -25.12 -19.32
C SER A 186 10.35 -24.11 -19.52
N ARG A 187 10.94 -23.58 -18.44
CA ARG A 187 12.00 -22.56 -18.46
C ARG A 187 13.38 -23.15 -18.84
N PRO A 188 14.23 -22.41 -19.58
CA PRO A 188 15.62 -22.82 -19.83
C PRO A 188 16.41 -22.85 -18.51
N ALA A 189 17.28 -23.83 -18.34
CA ALA A 189 17.98 -24.13 -17.07
C ALA A 189 18.97 -23.06 -16.59
N LEU A 190 19.22 -22.00 -17.36
CA LEU A 190 20.19 -20.97 -17.02
C LEU A 190 19.59 -19.89 -16.10
N ALA A 191 20.38 -19.47 -15.11
CA ALA A 191 20.00 -18.41 -14.19
C ALA A 191 19.70 -17.09 -14.93
N PRO A 192 18.86 -16.19 -14.36
CA PRO A 192 18.45 -14.93 -14.98
C PRO A 192 19.57 -14.08 -15.61
N PRO A 193 20.77 -13.91 -14.99
CA PRO A 193 21.86 -13.14 -15.62
C PRO A 193 22.41 -13.79 -16.91
N PHE A 194 22.28 -15.11 -17.09
CA PHE A 194 22.79 -15.84 -18.25
C PHE A 194 21.72 -16.21 -19.27
N ILE A 195 20.46 -15.79 -19.06
CA ILE A 195 19.33 -16.07 -19.96
C ILE A 195 19.48 -15.40 -21.33
N ILE A 196 20.28 -14.32 -21.41
CA ILE A 196 20.58 -13.62 -22.65
C ILE A 196 21.31 -14.55 -23.64
N ILE A 197 22.20 -15.41 -23.13
CA ILE A 197 22.99 -16.35 -23.95
C ILE A 197 22.09 -17.45 -24.52
N SER A 198 21.12 -17.95 -23.73
CA SER A 198 20.18 -18.97 -24.23
C SER A 198 19.27 -18.40 -25.31
N HIS A 199 18.73 -17.17 -25.14
CA HIS A 199 17.94 -16.49 -26.17
C HIS A 199 18.75 -16.20 -27.44
N LEU A 200 20.00 -15.73 -27.32
CA LEU A 200 20.91 -15.52 -28.47
C LEU A 200 21.14 -16.84 -29.24
N SER A 201 21.41 -17.94 -28.55
CA SER A 201 21.61 -19.25 -29.19
C SER A 201 20.37 -19.76 -29.91
N GLN A 202 19.18 -19.42 -29.41
CA GLN A 202 17.91 -19.86 -29.96
C GLN A 202 17.49 -19.03 -31.17
N VAL A 203 17.75 -17.71 -31.14
CA VAL A 203 17.63 -16.82 -32.31
C VAL A 203 18.60 -17.23 -33.40
N TRP A 204 19.86 -17.54 -33.05
CA TRP A 204 20.85 -18.00 -34.02
C TRP A 204 20.46 -19.33 -34.66
N LYS A 205 19.98 -20.31 -33.87
CA LYS A 205 19.46 -21.57 -34.42
C LYS A 205 18.27 -21.35 -35.38
N CYS A 206 17.38 -20.41 -35.09
CA CYS A 206 16.25 -20.14 -35.98
C CYS A 206 16.68 -19.38 -37.25
N TYR A 207 17.65 -18.46 -37.15
CA TYR A 207 18.23 -17.80 -38.32
C TYR A 207 18.96 -18.79 -39.24
N PHE A 208 19.75 -19.71 -38.67
CA PHE A 208 20.52 -20.70 -39.43
C PHE A 208 19.64 -21.78 -40.07
N SER A 209 18.54 -22.19 -39.41
CA SER A 209 17.57 -23.13 -39.99
C SER A 209 16.80 -22.52 -41.17
N GLN A 210 16.55 -21.21 -41.13
CA GLN A 210 15.93 -20.45 -42.21
C GLN A 210 16.86 -20.27 -43.43
N LEU A 211 18.19 -20.33 -43.21
CA LEU A 211 19.21 -20.25 -44.26
C LEU A 211 19.46 -21.59 -44.99
N ILE A 212 19.22 -22.74 -44.32
CA ILE A 212 19.57 -24.09 -44.82
C ILE A 212 18.39 -24.84 -45.48
N ARG A 213 17.12 -24.44 -45.25
CA ARG A 213 15.95 -25.01 -45.95
C ARG A 213 15.03 -23.91 -46.50
N PRO A 214 15.21 -23.46 -47.76
CA PRO A 214 14.34 -22.46 -48.36
C PRO A 214 12.95 -23.00 -48.76
N PHE A 215 12.70 -24.32 -48.68
CA PHE A 215 11.48 -24.92 -49.23
C PHE A 215 10.98 -26.11 -48.39
N THR A 216 10.44 -25.87 -47.20
CA THR A 216 9.29 -26.63 -46.65
C THR A 216 8.71 -25.90 -45.45
N ASN A 217 7.52 -25.34 -45.67
CA ASN A 217 6.50 -24.92 -44.71
C ASN A 217 6.97 -24.14 -43.44
N THR A 218 6.76 -22.83 -43.49
CA THR A 218 7.04 -21.75 -42.51
C THR A 218 6.41 -21.87 -41.13
N ASN A 219 6.05 -23.07 -40.68
CA ASN A 219 5.40 -23.27 -39.38
C ASN A 219 6.29 -23.93 -38.32
N TRP A 220 7.38 -24.61 -38.65
CA TRP A 220 8.10 -25.42 -37.65
C TRP A 220 9.04 -24.65 -36.70
N CYS A 221 9.62 -23.51 -37.10
CA CYS A 221 10.49 -22.74 -36.18
C CYS A 221 9.65 -21.94 -35.15
N CYS A 222 8.45 -21.48 -35.52
CA CYS A 222 7.51 -20.82 -34.61
C CYS A 222 6.65 -21.79 -33.78
N ILE A 223 6.40 -23.03 -34.25
CA ILE A 223 5.57 -24.00 -33.50
C ILE A 223 6.27 -24.49 -32.22
N ILE A 224 7.61 -24.50 -32.15
CA ILE A 224 8.33 -24.81 -30.91
C ILE A 224 8.01 -23.80 -29.79
N PHE A 225 7.51 -22.61 -30.13
CA PHE A 225 7.05 -21.61 -29.16
C PHE A 225 5.55 -21.70 -28.82
N ARG A 226 4.74 -22.47 -29.56
CA ARG A 226 3.28 -22.53 -29.33
C ARG A 226 2.82 -23.75 -28.50
N TRP A 227 3.71 -24.69 -28.20
CA TRP A 227 3.45 -25.84 -27.32
C TRP A 227 4.16 -25.76 -25.96
N LYS A 228 4.70 -24.58 -25.61
CA LYS A 228 5.34 -24.32 -24.31
C LYS A 228 4.97 -22.93 -23.78
N ALA A 229 3.68 -22.62 -23.79
CA ALA A 229 3.04 -21.55 -23.03
C ALA A 229 1.87 -22.16 -22.25
#